data_AF-A0A4R1PL58-F1
#
_entry.id   AF-A0A4R1PL58-F1
#
_cell.length_a   1.000
_cell.length_b   1.000
_cell.length_c   1.000
_cell.angle_alpha   90.00
_cell.angle_beta   90.00
_cell.angle_gamma   90.00
#
_symmetry.space_group_name_H-M   'P 1'
#
loop_
_entity.id
_entity.type
_entity.pdbx_description
1 polymer ?
#
loop_
_entity_poly.entity_id
_entity_poly.type
_entity_poly.pdbx_seq_one_letter_code
_entity_poly.pdbx_strand_id
1 'polypeptide(L)'
;MNSFIARPWFVFFIGFILPFLMTKINFVSTVGGMSEETEKIIYFSIVAYFLGLIFCYFFRYCLGGRISINPLRDKVYVRNLSLLYLFLFSWFFLGAACLFYEFHVLGGIPVLSGNVEELRFNVQVNGYVHLLAISLGIVSTLFVVSASFFSGLKKVVFLFFGGLGFVFLALTGNRSDSMLCLVVIFLYFMFKGGVMLRARYFLFGSFILLAFVLLKFYREVAYGVDYIGMIESQLVGQPSFVKYIFYPLYMTLTYGYMVLDMLVNAGAEGMGGGRYTFYAFYSLIPGPQVDFGVFKNELLGIDFYAELTSTVVSNFYVDFGLVGVCLCVFIMAIVLGAVFSVARKNNKYAVLYAVLYLHTLIFFYVYIYVYLFAIIHVLIYLFYCFFFLGVERDVCVSRKVSGC
;
A
#
# COMPACT_ATOMS: atom_id res chain seq x y z
N MET A 1 -8.25 10.63 -14.42
CA MET A 1 -6.78 10.38 -14.34
C MET A 1 -5.88 11.40 -15.07
N ASN A 2 -6.33 12.61 -15.41
CA ASN A 2 -5.46 13.63 -16.05
C ASN A 2 -4.73 14.56 -15.05
N SER A 3 -4.95 14.37 -13.75
CA SER A 3 -4.30 15.17 -12.70
C SER A 3 -2.80 14.93 -12.65
N PHE A 4 -2.04 15.98 -12.29
CA PHE A 4 -0.61 15.92 -11.99
C PHE A 4 -0.30 14.90 -10.87
N ILE A 5 -1.15 14.85 -9.84
CA ILE A 5 -1.01 13.95 -8.69
C ILE A 5 -1.15 12.47 -9.10
N ALA A 6 -1.85 12.19 -10.20
CA ALA A 6 -2.05 10.84 -10.71
C ALA A 6 -0.91 10.33 -11.59
N ARG A 7 0.25 11.01 -11.64
CA ARG A 7 1.37 10.61 -12.51
C ARG A 7 2.29 9.61 -11.80
N PRO A 8 2.80 8.57 -12.49
CA PRO A 8 3.75 7.60 -11.91
C PRO A 8 5.01 8.22 -11.30
N TRP A 9 5.55 9.27 -11.88
CA TRP A 9 6.72 9.94 -11.31
C TRP A 9 6.39 10.70 -10.02
N PHE A 10 5.18 11.25 -9.90
CA PHE A 10 4.77 12.02 -8.72
C PHE A 10 4.64 11.11 -7.51
N VAL A 11 4.04 9.92 -7.67
CA VAL A 11 3.93 8.96 -6.57
C VAL A 11 5.28 8.44 -6.11
N PHE A 12 6.22 8.20 -7.03
CA PHE A 12 7.57 7.81 -6.65
C PHE A 12 8.33 8.95 -5.95
N PHE A 13 8.10 10.19 -6.37
CA PHE A 13 8.64 11.33 -5.66
C PHE A 13 8.13 11.39 -4.22
N ILE A 14 6.81 11.30 -4.00
CA ILE A 14 6.23 11.34 -2.65
C ILE A 14 6.57 10.10 -1.82
N GLY A 15 6.61 8.92 -2.43
CA GLY A 15 6.80 7.65 -1.74
C GLY A 15 8.24 7.18 -1.59
N PHE A 16 9.21 7.88 -2.17
CA PHE A 16 10.62 7.49 -2.11
C PHE A 16 11.55 8.71 -2.04
N ILE A 17 11.51 9.62 -3.02
CA ILE A 17 12.47 10.74 -3.08
C ILE A 17 12.28 11.72 -1.92
N LEU A 18 11.06 12.16 -1.65
CA LEU A 18 10.76 13.09 -0.57
C LEU A 18 11.14 12.50 0.81
N PRO A 19 10.75 11.26 1.16
CA PRO A 19 11.22 10.57 2.36
C PRO A 19 12.75 10.54 2.49
N PHE A 20 13.47 10.22 1.40
CA PHE A 20 14.94 10.29 1.37
C PHE A 20 15.46 11.71 1.63
N LEU A 21 14.89 12.73 0.99
CA LEU A 21 15.30 14.12 1.23
C LEU A 21 15.06 14.55 2.69
N MET A 22 14.04 14.00 3.35
CA MET A 22 13.79 14.28 4.76
C MET A 22 14.90 13.75 5.68
N THR A 23 15.62 12.69 5.31
CA THR A 23 16.77 12.20 6.10
C THR A 23 17.94 13.18 6.09
N LYS A 24 17.93 14.18 5.18
CA LYS A 24 18.94 15.26 5.12
C LYS A 24 18.61 16.43 6.03
N ILE A 25 17.41 16.45 6.60
CA ILE A 25 16.98 17.47 7.56
C ILE A 25 17.38 16.97 8.96
N ASN A 26 18.20 17.75 9.66
CA ASN A 26 18.59 17.48 11.06
C ASN A 26 17.41 17.74 12.00
N PHE A 27 16.45 16.82 12.04
CA PHE A 27 15.25 16.91 12.89
C PHE A 27 15.38 16.05 14.15
N VAL A 28 15.91 14.83 14.01
CA VAL A 28 16.16 13.87 15.09
C VAL A 28 17.62 13.44 15.06
N SER A 29 18.28 13.35 16.22
CA SER A 29 19.71 13.06 16.35
C SER A 29 20.09 11.66 15.87
N THR A 30 19.14 10.73 15.95
CA THR A 30 19.30 9.34 15.47
C THR A 30 19.06 9.19 13.97
N VAL A 31 18.71 10.27 13.27
CA VAL A 31 18.48 10.28 11.82
C VAL A 31 19.42 11.31 11.19
N GLY A 32 20.47 10.85 10.51
CA GLY A 32 21.39 11.74 9.82
C GLY A 32 22.61 11.02 9.28
N GLY A 33 23.12 11.48 8.13
CA GLY A 33 24.38 11.02 7.54
C GLY A 33 24.38 9.55 7.11
N MET A 34 23.66 9.22 6.04
CA MET A 34 23.83 7.92 5.36
C MET A 34 25.23 7.81 4.77
N SER A 35 25.74 6.59 4.69
CA SER A 35 26.99 6.30 4.02
C SER A 35 26.91 6.64 2.53
N GLU A 36 28.07 6.97 1.94
CA GLU A 36 28.17 7.28 0.51
C GLU A 36 27.68 6.11 -0.36
N GLU A 37 27.91 4.87 0.10
CA GLU A 37 27.46 3.66 -0.59
C GLU A 37 25.94 3.54 -0.58
N THR A 38 25.28 3.82 0.55
CA THR A 38 23.82 3.86 0.63
C THR A 38 23.24 4.94 -0.28
N GLU A 39 23.85 6.12 -0.31
CA GLU A 39 23.43 7.19 -1.20
C GLU A 39 23.53 6.80 -2.68
N LYS A 40 24.63 6.14 -3.09
CA LYS A 40 24.79 5.62 -4.45
C LYS A 40 23.64 4.68 -4.81
N ILE A 41 23.30 3.72 -3.94
CA ILE A 41 22.18 2.78 -4.17
C ILE A 41 20.86 3.54 -4.39
N ILE A 42 20.59 4.57 -3.59
CA ILE A 42 19.37 5.37 -3.70
C ILE A 42 19.36 6.17 -5.01
N TYR A 43 20.46 6.84 -5.37
CA TYR A 43 20.55 7.58 -6.63
C TYR A 43 20.40 6.68 -7.85
N PHE A 44 21.06 5.51 -7.86
CA PHE A 44 20.89 4.53 -8.92
C PHE A 44 19.45 4.01 -9.01
N SER A 45 18.78 3.79 -7.88
CA SER A 45 17.36 3.42 -7.83
C SER A 45 16.47 4.50 -8.46
N ILE A 46 16.72 5.78 -8.14
CA ILE A 46 15.98 6.91 -8.71
C ILE A 46 16.17 6.97 -10.22
N VAL A 47 17.42 6.87 -10.71
CA VAL A 47 17.73 6.88 -12.13
C VAL A 47 17.06 5.69 -12.84
N ALA A 48 17.17 4.48 -12.29
CA ALA A 48 16.55 3.28 -12.84
C ALA A 48 15.02 3.42 -12.96
N TYR A 49 14.36 4.03 -11.96
CA TYR A 49 12.93 4.29 -12.01
C TYR A 49 12.55 5.21 -13.19
N PHE A 50 13.25 6.34 -13.34
CA PHE A 50 12.99 7.28 -14.43
C PHE A 50 13.31 6.69 -15.80
N LEU A 51 14.39 5.92 -15.92
CA LEU A 51 14.72 5.17 -17.14
C LEU A 51 13.60 4.18 -17.50
N GLY A 52 13.03 3.46 -16.53
CA GLY A 52 11.90 2.56 -16.75
C GLY A 52 10.65 3.28 -17.24
N LEU A 53 10.35 4.46 -16.69
CA LEU A 53 9.26 5.30 -17.20
C LEU A 53 9.52 5.77 -18.64
N ILE A 54 10.72 6.27 -18.94
CA ILE A 54 11.12 6.71 -20.29
C ILE A 54 10.99 5.54 -21.27
N PHE A 55 11.50 4.37 -20.91
CA PHE A 55 11.41 3.15 -21.70
C PHE A 55 9.94 2.78 -22.01
N CYS A 56 9.07 2.81 -21.00
CA CYS A 56 7.64 2.54 -21.18
C CYS A 56 6.98 3.53 -22.16
N TYR A 57 7.26 4.83 -22.04
CA TYR A 57 6.70 5.84 -22.95
C TYR A 57 7.27 5.73 -24.37
N PHE A 58 8.56 5.46 -24.50
CA PHE A 58 9.22 5.27 -25.80
C PHE A 58 8.69 4.03 -26.53
N PHE A 59 8.64 2.88 -25.86
CA PHE A 59 8.13 1.63 -26.43
C PHE A 59 6.68 1.78 -26.91
N ARG A 60 5.87 2.52 -26.15
CA ARG A 60 4.50 2.87 -26.56
C ARG A 60 4.46 3.76 -27.80
N TYR A 61 5.36 4.73 -27.91
CA TYR A 61 5.46 5.59 -29.09
C TYR A 61 5.81 4.77 -30.33
N CYS A 62 6.75 3.84 -30.21
CA CYS A 62 7.18 2.94 -31.29
C CYS A 62 6.07 1.96 -31.73
N LEU A 63 5.38 1.31 -30.78
CA LEU A 63 4.34 0.32 -31.11
C LEU A 63 2.99 0.94 -31.49
N GLY A 64 2.68 2.12 -30.97
CA GLY A 64 1.32 2.67 -30.98
C GLY A 64 1.01 3.63 -32.11
N GLY A 65 2.01 4.14 -32.84
CA GLY A 65 1.83 5.29 -33.75
C GLY A 65 1.25 6.52 -33.04
N ARG A 66 1.16 7.67 -33.73
CA ARG A 66 0.44 8.85 -33.21
C ARG A 66 -1.08 8.61 -33.26
N ILE A 67 -1.61 7.65 -32.50
CA ILE A 67 -3.06 7.50 -32.36
C ILE A 67 -3.58 8.68 -31.53
N SER A 68 -4.31 9.56 -32.21
CA SER A 68 -5.00 10.71 -31.64
C SER A 68 -5.75 10.33 -30.36
N ILE A 69 -5.40 11.01 -29.28
CA ILE A 69 -5.89 10.77 -27.92
C ILE A 69 -7.21 11.54 -27.76
N ASN A 70 -8.26 11.10 -28.43
CA ASN A 70 -9.59 11.48 -27.98
C ASN A 70 -9.90 10.59 -26.76
N PRO A 71 -10.13 11.17 -25.57
CA PRO A 71 -10.57 10.39 -24.42
C PRO A 71 -11.95 9.83 -24.75
N LEU A 72 -12.00 8.54 -25.10
CA LEU A 72 -13.25 7.81 -25.18
C LEU A 72 -13.91 7.92 -23.79
N ARG A 73 -15.15 8.42 -23.74
CA ARG A 73 -15.98 8.35 -22.54
C ARG A 73 -16.48 6.91 -22.44
N ASP A 74 -15.60 6.05 -21.94
CA ASP A 74 -15.92 4.65 -21.66
C ASP A 74 -16.81 4.59 -20.41
N LYS A 75 -18.06 4.13 -20.58
CA LYS A 75 -18.92 3.77 -19.46
C LYS A 75 -18.54 2.36 -19.01
N VAL A 76 -18.06 2.25 -17.76
CA VAL A 76 -17.70 0.97 -17.15
C VAL A 76 -18.93 0.41 -16.45
N TYR A 77 -19.25 -0.86 -16.70
CA TYR A 77 -20.38 -1.57 -16.11
C TYR A 77 -19.95 -2.95 -15.57
N VAL A 78 -20.82 -3.60 -14.79
CA VAL A 78 -20.58 -4.97 -14.29
C VAL A 78 -21.19 -5.98 -15.26
N ARG A 79 -20.37 -6.88 -15.83
CA ARG A 79 -20.79 -7.89 -16.84
C ARG A 79 -21.68 -8.98 -16.25
N ASN A 80 -21.20 -9.64 -15.21
CA ASN A 80 -21.84 -10.83 -14.62
C ASN A 80 -22.21 -10.55 -13.17
N LEU A 81 -23.36 -9.91 -12.96
CA LEU A 81 -23.79 -9.48 -11.64
C LEU A 81 -23.94 -10.66 -10.67
N SER A 82 -24.58 -11.75 -11.08
CA SER A 82 -24.81 -12.93 -10.23
C SER A 82 -23.51 -13.60 -9.78
N LEU A 83 -22.54 -13.75 -10.70
CA LEU A 83 -21.22 -14.28 -10.35
C LEU A 83 -20.45 -13.33 -9.43
N LEU A 84 -20.58 -12.01 -9.62
CA LEU A 84 -19.98 -11.03 -8.72
C LEU A 84 -20.55 -11.14 -7.30
N TYR A 85 -21.87 -11.30 -7.17
CA TYR A 85 -22.52 -11.56 -5.88
C TYR A 85 -21.96 -12.83 -5.24
N LEU A 86 -22.01 -13.97 -5.95
CA LEU A 86 -21.52 -15.23 -5.43
C LEU A 86 -20.06 -15.13 -4.98
N PHE A 87 -19.21 -14.53 -5.79
CA PHE A 87 -17.79 -14.36 -5.50
C PHE A 87 -17.54 -13.48 -4.26
N LEU A 88 -18.07 -12.24 -4.23
CA LEU A 88 -17.80 -11.31 -3.14
C LEU A 88 -18.42 -11.77 -1.82
N PHE A 89 -19.65 -12.28 -1.84
CA PHE A 89 -20.31 -12.74 -0.62
C PHE A 89 -19.68 -14.02 -0.07
N SER A 90 -19.37 -15.01 -0.92
CA SER A 90 -18.72 -16.24 -0.46
C SER A 90 -17.35 -15.93 0.15
N TRP A 91 -16.58 -15.05 -0.49
CA TRP A 91 -15.29 -14.62 0.05
C TRP A 91 -15.47 -13.84 1.35
N PHE A 92 -16.41 -12.91 1.43
CA PHE A 92 -16.68 -12.17 2.66
C PHE A 92 -17.00 -13.08 3.84
N PHE A 93 -17.91 -14.03 3.66
CA PHE A 93 -18.28 -14.96 4.73
C PHE A 93 -17.14 -15.90 5.10
N LEU A 94 -16.34 -16.35 4.12
CA LEU A 94 -15.14 -17.14 4.38
C LEU A 94 -14.11 -16.36 5.20
N GLY A 95 -13.78 -15.13 4.79
CA GLY A 95 -12.84 -14.27 5.51
C GLY A 95 -13.33 -13.91 6.90
N ALA A 96 -14.63 -13.61 7.05
CA ALA A 96 -15.24 -13.39 8.36
C ALA A 96 -15.18 -14.65 9.24
N ALA A 97 -15.50 -15.83 8.70
CA ALA A 97 -15.42 -17.09 9.44
C ALA A 97 -13.99 -17.37 9.92
N CYS A 98 -12.97 -17.16 9.07
CA CYS A 98 -11.57 -17.28 9.45
C CYS A 98 -11.19 -16.29 10.56
N LEU A 99 -11.61 -15.02 10.44
CA LEU A 99 -11.33 -13.99 11.45
C LEU A 99 -11.98 -14.30 12.81
N PHE A 100 -13.26 -14.69 12.80
CA PHE A 100 -13.97 -15.06 14.04
C PHE A 100 -13.42 -16.36 14.64
N TYR A 101 -12.91 -17.28 13.82
CA TYR A 101 -12.17 -18.43 14.29
C TYR A 101 -10.87 -18.02 15.00
N GLU A 102 -10.11 -17.06 14.46
CA GLU A 102 -8.93 -16.52 15.14
C GLU A 102 -9.29 -15.89 16.49
N PHE A 103 -10.35 -15.08 16.55
CA PHE A 103 -10.83 -14.51 17.82
C PHE A 103 -11.27 -15.58 18.81
N HIS A 104 -11.90 -16.66 18.33
CA HIS A 104 -12.31 -17.76 19.18
C HIS A 104 -11.12 -18.50 19.78
N VAL A 105 -10.11 -18.82 18.97
CA VAL A 105 -8.88 -19.51 19.42
C VAL A 105 -8.06 -18.63 20.36
N LEU A 106 -7.99 -17.33 20.08
CA LEU A 106 -7.33 -16.34 20.94
C LEU A 106 -8.06 -16.15 22.29
N GLY A 107 -9.33 -16.55 22.38
CA GLY A 107 -10.16 -16.38 23.57
C GLY A 107 -10.78 -14.99 23.72
N GLY A 108 -10.76 -14.16 22.66
CA GLY A 108 -11.35 -12.82 22.70
C GLY A 108 -11.05 -11.95 21.48
N ILE A 109 -11.69 -10.78 21.46
CA ILE A 109 -11.46 -9.76 20.43
C ILE A 109 -10.31 -8.84 20.88
N PRO A 110 -9.20 -8.73 20.13
CA PRO A 110 -8.01 -8.00 20.58
C PRO A 110 -8.28 -6.55 20.98
N VAL A 111 -9.08 -5.81 20.21
CA VAL A 111 -9.35 -4.39 20.49
C VAL A 111 -10.10 -4.16 21.81
N LEU A 112 -10.79 -5.18 22.32
CA LEU A 112 -11.54 -5.13 23.58
C LEU A 112 -10.72 -5.62 24.78
N SER A 113 -9.49 -6.08 24.56
CA SER A 113 -8.62 -6.58 25.62
C SER A 113 -7.82 -5.48 26.31
N GLY A 114 -7.47 -5.69 27.58
CA GLY A 114 -6.54 -4.84 28.32
C GLY A 114 -5.11 -4.85 27.75
N ASN A 115 -4.68 -5.92 27.06
CA ASN A 115 -3.36 -6.02 26.44
C ASN A 115 -3.42 -6.19 24.91
N VAL A 116 -3.93 -5.16 24.23
CA VAL A 116 -4.10 -5.15 22.76
C VAL A 116 -2.78 -5.33 22.00
N GLU A 117 -1.66 -4.82 22.51
CA GLU A 117 -0.36 -4.90 21.81
C GLU A 117 0.14 -6.33 21.72
N GLU A 118 0.07 -7.09 22.81
CA GLU A 118 0.45 -8.50 22.79
C GLU A 118 -0.54 -9.32 21.94
N LEU A 119 -1.83 -9.13 22.17
CA LEU A 119 -2.85 -9.95 21.54
C LEU A 119 -2.96 -9.74 20.03
N ARG A 120 -2.73 -8.52 19.52
CA ARG A 120 -2.82 -8.26 18.07
C ARG A 120 -1.75 -9.01 17.27
N PHE A 121 -0.58 -9.26 17.87
CA PHE A 121 0.49 -10.03 17.22
C PHE A 121 0.26 -11.54 17.35
N ASN A 122 -0.47 -11.95 18.38
CA ASN A 122 -0.81 -13.35 18.64
C ASN A 122 -2.15 -13.82 18.04
N VAL A 123 -2.87 -12.96 17.29
CA VAL A 123 -4.13 -13.33 16.62
C VAL A 123 -3.94 -14.47 15.62
N GLN A 124 -2.76 -14.55 15.02
CA GLN A 124 -2.48 -15.45 13.90
C GLN A 124 -2.40 -16.90 14.37
N VAL A 125 -3.48 -17.67 14.19
CA VAL A 125 -3.49 -19.11 14.50
C VAL A 125 -2.62 -19.88 13.49
N ASN A 126 -2.73 -19.51 12.21
CA ASN A 126 -1.95 -20.05 11.12
C ASN A 126 -1.90 -19.02 9.98
N GLY A 127 -0.76 -18.87 9.31
CA GLY A 127 -0.58 -17.90 8.22
C GLY A 127 -1.64 -17.98 7.11
N TYR A 128 -2.11 -19.17 6.70
CA TYR A 128 -3.13 -19.28 5.66
C TYR A 128 -4.51 -18.79 6.13
N VAL A 129 -4.89 -19.14 7.36
CA VAL A 129 -6.15 -18.70 7.98
C VAL A 129 -6.13 -17.19 8.16
N HIS A 130 -4.99 -16.66 8.63
CA HIS A 130 -4.82 -15.24 8.81
C HIS A 130 -4.87 -14.47 7.49
N LEU A 131 -4.19 -14.95 6.44
CA LEU A 131 -4.25 -14.35 5.10
C LEU A 131 -5.69 -14.31 4.55
N LEU A 132 -6.47 -15.38 4.77
CA LEU A 132 -7.89 -15.39 4.42
C LEU A 132 -8.70 -14.41 5.28
N ALA A 133 -8.41 -14.29 6.58
CA ALA A 133 -9.05 -13.33 7.46
C ALA A 133 -8.77 -11.87 7.01
N ILE A 134 -7.51 -11.48 6.84
CA ILE A 134 -7.13 -10.12 6.44
C ILE A 134 -7.52 -9.79 4.98
N SER A 135 -7.75 -10.81 4.14
CA SER A 135 -8.29 -10.60 2.78
C SER A 135 -9.69 -9.97 2.77
N LEU A 136 -10.39 -9.91 3.92
CA LEU A 136 -11.59 -9.09 4.10
C LEU A 136 -11.39 -7.64 3.64
N GLY A 137 -10.18 -7.08 3.76
CA GLY A 137 -9.89 -5.70 3.33
C GLY A 137 -10.01 -5.55 1.81
N ILE A 138 -9.55 -6.56 1.07
CA ILE A 138 -9.65 -6.64 -0.40
C ILE A 138 -11.11 -6.72 -0.81
N VAL A 139 -11.83 -7.68 -0.23
CA VAL A 139 -13.24 -7.94 -0.56
C VAL A 139 -14.09 -6.71 -0.22
N SER A 140 -13.84 -6.08 0.93
CA SER A 140 -14.49 -4.83 1.34
C SER A 140 -14.24 -3.70 0.36
N THR A 141 -13.00 -3.57 -0.13
CA THR A 141 -12.66 -2.60 -1.18
C THR A 141 -13.41 -2.89 -2.48
N LEU A 142 -13.47 -4.16 -2.90
CA LEU A 142 -14.20 -4.55 -4.11
C LEU A 142 -15.71 -4.32 -3.97
N PHE A 143 -16.30 -4.51 -2.78
CA PHE A 143 -17.68 -4.14 -2.50
C PHE A 143 -17.91 -2.64 -2.70
N VAL A 144 -17.07 -1.79 -2.09
CA VAL A 144 -17.21 -0.32 -2.19
C VAL A 144 -16.98 0.17 -3.63
N VAL A 145 -15.98 -0.38 -4.33
CA VAL A 145 -15.73 -0.08 -5.74
C VAL A 145 -16.91 -0.51 -6.60
N SER A 146 -17.44 -1.71 -6.39
CA SER A 146 -18.60 -2.23 -7.14
C SER A 146 -19.87 -1.41 -6.89
N ALA A 147 -20.08 -0.92 -5.66
CA ALA A 147 -21.20 -0.05 -5.31
C ALA A 147 -21.25 1.23 -6.17
N SER A 148 -20.10 1.68 -6.69
CA SER A 148 -20.01 2.86 -7.54
C SER A 148 -20.61 2.66 -8.96
N PHE A 149 -20.97 1.43 -9.32
CA PHE A 149 -21.65 1.08 -10.57
C PHE A 149 -23.14 0.79 -10.37
N PHE A 150 -23.65 0.82 -9.14
CA PHE A 150 -25.05 0.50 -8.81
C PHE A 150 -25.81 1.71 -8.26
N SER A 151 -27.13 1.61 -8.29
CA SER A 151 -28.08 2.55 -7.69
C SER A 151 -29.08 1.82 -6.78
N GLY A 152 -29.80 2.56 -5.94
CA GLY A 152 -30.84 2.04 -5.05
C GLY A 152 -30.33 1.03 -4.01
N LEU A 153 -31.14 0.02 -3.70
CA LEU A 153 -30.87 -0.98 -2.66
C LEU A 153 -29.56 -1.75 -2.88
N LYS A 154 -29.23 -2.09 -4.14
CA LYS A 154 -27.99 -2.81 -4.46
C LYS A 154 -26.75 -2.04 -4.00
N LYS A 155 -26.74 -0.72 -4.20
CA LYS A 155 -25.65 0.15 -3.74
C LYS A 155 -25.55 0.13 -2.21
N VAL A 156 -26.69 0.21 -1.51
CA VAL A 156 -26.73 0.19 -0.04
C VAL A 156 -26.20 -1.13 0.50
N VAL A 157 -26.62 -2.26 -0.07
CA VAL A 157 -26.15 -3.60 0.33
C VAL A 157 -24.63 -3.71 0.16
N PHE A 158 -24.08 -3.31 -0.99
CA PHE A 158 -22.64 -3.37 -1.21
C PHE A 158 -21.86 -2.45 -0.25
N LEU A 159 -22.35 -1.23 -0.01
CA LEU A 159 -21.72 -0.32 0.95
C LEU A 159 -21.79 -0.86 2.38
N PHE A 160 -22.90 -1.49 2.76
CA PHE A 160 -23.07 -2.11 4.08
C PHE A 160 -22.05 -3.23 4.31
N PHE A 161 -21.96 -4.21 3.41
CA PHE A 161 -20.99 -5.31 3.54
C PHE A 161 -19.54 -4.82 3.43
N GLY A 162 -19.27 -3.86 2.55
CA GLY A 162 -17.94 -3.23 2.48
C GLY A 162 -17.56 -2.51 3.77
N GLY A 163 -18.48 -1.76 4.38
CA GLY A 163 -18.26 -1.12 5.68
C GLY A 163 -18.09 -2.14 6.81
N LEU A 164 -18.93 -3.17 6.85
CA LEU A 164 -18.90 -4.22 7.87
C LEU A 164 -17.56 -4.97 7.88
N GLY A 165 -16.99 -5.28 6.71
CA GLY A 165 -15.69 -5.93 6.64
C GLY A 165 -14.55 -5.07 7.17
N PHE A 166 -14.57 -3.75 6.92
CA PHE A 166 -13.61 -2.83 7.56
C PHE A 166 -13.79 -2.76 9.08
N VAL A 167 -15.04 -2.79 9.57
CA VAL A 167 -15.31 -2.85 11.00
C VAL A 167 -14.74 -4.14 11.60
N PHE A 168 -14.98 -5.29 10.97
CA PHE A 168 -14.42 -6.57 11.43
C PHE A 168 -12.89 -6.54 11.46
N LEU A 169 -12.23 -6.00 10.43
CA LEU A 169 -10.78 -5.84 10.46
C LEU A 169 -10.31 -4.89 11.57
N ALA A 170 -11.03 -3.81 11.85
CA ALA A 170 -10.67 -2.93 12.95
C ALA A 170 -10.69 -3.63 14.32
N LEU A 171 -11.48 -4.70 14.47
CA LEU A 171 -11.54 -5.50 15.70
C LEU A 171 -10.25 -6.27 16.01
N THR A 172 -9.39 -6.52 15.01
CA THR A 172 -8.08 -7.15 15.23
C THR A 172 -7.12 -6.27 16.03
N GLY A 173 -7.42 -4.96 16.15
CA GLY A 173 -6.48 -3.99 16.70
C GLY A 173 -5.30 -3.69 15.78
N ASN A 174 -5.18 -4.37 14.63
CA ASN A 174 -4.15 -4.12 13.63
C ASN A 174 -4.66 -3.14 12.56
N ARG A 175 -4.10 -1.93 12.57
CA ARG A 175 -4.64 -0.81 11.80
C ARG A 175 -4.24 -0.88 10.33
N SER A 176 -3.09 -1.49 10.02
CA SER A 176 -2.61 -1.63 8.64
C SER A 176 -3.58 -2.40 7.76
N ASP A 177 -4.26 -3.41 8.32
CA ASP A 177 -5.08 -4.37 7.58
C ASP A 177 -6.30 -3.71 6.94
N SER A 178 -6.84 -2.67 7.58
CA SER A 178 -7.95 -1.87 7.05
C SER A 178 -7.48 -0.59 6.37
N MET A 179 -6.46 0.09 6.91
CA MET A 179 -6.02 1.40 6.42
C MET A 179 -5.51 1.37 4.98
N LEU A 180 -4.70 0.37 4.60
CA LEU A 180 -4.16 0.28 3.24
C LEU A 180 -5.31 0.18 2.21
N CYS A 181 -6.28 -0.69 2.47
CA CYS A 181 -7.46 -0.88 1.63
C CYS A 181 -8.35 0.38 1.57
N LEU A 182 -8.51 1.11 2.67
CA LEU A 182 -9.22 2.40 2.68
C LEU A 182 -8.50 3.45 1.81
N VAL A 183 -7.16 3.49 1.82
CA VAL A 183 -6.39 4.37 0.94
C VAL A 183 -6.56 3.98 -0.53
N VAL A 184 -6.63 2.68 -0.86
CA VAL A 184 -6.97 2.24 -2.24
C VAL A 184 -8.32 2.78 -2.68
N ILE A 185 -9.36 2.70 -1.85
CA ILE A 185 -10.69 3.26 -2.13
C ILE A 185 -10.60 4.75 -2.40
N PHE A 186 -9.88 5.48 -1.54
CA PHE A 186 -9.68 6.91 -1.67
C PHE A 186 -9.00 7.26 -3.01
N LEU A 187 -7.88 6.61 -3.33
CA LEU A 187 -7.15 6.81 -4.58
C LEU A 187 -8.02 6.48 -5.81
N TYR A 188 -8.78 5.38 -5.77
CA TYR A 188 -9.72 5.01 -6.83
C TYR A 188 -10.73 6.13 -7.12
N PHE A 189 -11.42 6.65 -6.09
CA PHE A 189 -12.39 7.73 -6.27
C PHE A 189 -11.72 9.06 -6.65
N MET A 190 -10.51 9.31 -6.17
CA MET A 190 -9.70 10.46 -6.60
C MET A 190 -9.42 10.42 -8.10
N PHE A 191 -9.09 9.24 -8.64
CA PHE A 191 -8.75 9.05 -10.05
C PHE A 191 -9.95 9.01 -10.99
N LYS A 192 -11.11 8.51 -10.51
CA LYS A 192 -12.38 8.41 -11.26
C LYS A 192 -13.03 9.77 -11.56
N GLY A 193 -12.70 10.83 -10.82
CA GLY A 193 -12.89 12.22 -11.28
C GLY A 193 -14.15 12.97 -10.82
N GLY A 194 -14.93 12.51 -9.83
CA GLY A 194 -16.04 13.29 -9.26
C GLY A 194 -15.58 14.27 -8.17
N VAL A 195 -15.67 15.60 -8.37
CA VAL A 195 -15.14 16.63 -7.43
C VAL A 195 -15.80 16.55 -6.03
N MET A 196 -17.13 16.49 -5.95
CA MET A 196 -17.83 16.46 -4.64
C MET A 196 -17.65 15.14 -3.87
N LEU A 197 -17.56 14.01 -4.59
CA LEU A 197 -17.33 12.70 -3.96
C LEU A 197 -15.91 12.65 -3.36
N ARG A 198 -14.92 13.29 -4.01
CA ARG A 198 -13.53 13.34 -3.53
C ARG A 198 -13.40 14.00 -2.15
N ALA A 199 -14.02 15.16 -1.93
CA ALA A 199 -13.88 15.89 -0.66
C ALA A 199 -14.61 15.20 0.50
N ARG A 200 -15.83 14.68 0.28
CA ARG A 200 -16.60 14.00 1.33
C ARG A 200 -15.93 12.71 1.81
N TYR A 201 -15.44 11.88 0.89
CA TYR A 201 -14.73 10.66 1.27
C TYR A 201 -13.34 10.93 1.84
N PHE A 202 -12.65 11.99 1.40
CA PHE A 202 -11.40 12.43 2.04
C PHE A 202 -11.63 12.83 3.49
N LEU A 203 -12.61 13.70 3.76
CA LEU A 203 -12.92 14.13 5.11
C LEU A 203 -13.35 12.97 6.01
N PHE A 204 -14.16 12.05 5.48
CA PHE A 204 -14.58 10.87 6.22
C PHE A 204 -13.42 9.91 6.53
N GLY A 205 -12.57 9.62 5.53
CA GLY A 205 -11.36 8.82 5.73
C GLY A 205 -10.40 9.45 6.72
N SER A 206 -10.12 10.74 6.58
CA SER A 206 -9.27 11.51 7.50
C SER A 206 -9.84 11.55 8.93
N PHE A 207 -11.16 11.65 9.09
CA PHE A 207 -11.81 11.60 10.40
C PHE A 207 -11.64 10.22 11.07
N ILE A 208 -11.84 9.13 10.33
CA ILE A 208 -11.62 7.77 10.83
C ILE A 208 -10.15 7.59 11.25
N LEU A 209 -9.21 7.97 10.38
CA LEU A 209 -7.78 7.89 10.66
C LEU A 209 -7.40 8.69 11.91
N LEU A 210 -7.93 9.91 12.04
CA LEU A 210 -7.71 10.76 13.21
C LEU A 210 -8.26 10.12 14.50
N ALA A 211 -9.47 9.54 14.45
CA ALA A 211 -10.05 8.84 15.60
C ALA A 211 -9.17 7.67 16.07
N PHE A 212 -8.62 6.89 15.14
CA PHE A 212 -7.68 5.80 15.47
C PHE A 212 -6.35 6.29 16.05
N VAL A 213 -5.81 7.42 15.56
CA VAL A 213 -4.59 8.03 16.10
C VAL A 213 -4.84 8.54 17.52
N LEU A 214 -5.96 9.25 17.74
CA LEU A 214 -6.33 9.78 19.05
C LEU A 214 -6.55 8.65 20.08
N LEU A 215 -7.14 7.52 19.67
CA LEU A 215 -7.32 6.35 20.54
C LEU A 215 -5.98 5.80 21.03
N LYS A 216 -4.95 5.77 20.17
CA LYS A 216 -3.59 5.35 20.57
C LYS A 216 -2.97 6.32 21.57
N PHE A 217 -3.03 7.61 21.26
CA PHE A 217 -2.46 8.65 22.11
C PHE A 217 -3.10 8.68 23.50
N TYR A 218 -4.44 8.58 23.56
CA TYR A 218 -5.16 8.48 24.83
C TYR A 218 -4.66 7.28 25.65
N ARG A 219 -4.46 6.13 25.01
CA ARG A 219 -3.95 4.93 25.67
C ARG A 219 -2.53 5.13 26.20
N GLU A 220 -1.60 5.60 25.38
CA GLU A 220 -0.20 5.80 25.83
C GLU A 220 -0.11 6.77 27.02
N VAL A 221 -0.93 7.82 27.03
CA VAL A 221 -1.05 8.76 28.16
C VAL A 221 -1.71 8.10 29.39
N ALA A 222 -2.78 7.32 29.20
CA ALA A 222 -3.51 6.68 30.30
C ALA A 222 -2.71 5.57 31.00
N TYR A 223 -1.79 4.91 30.29
CA TYR A 223 -0.97 3.80 30.82
C TYR A 223 0.46 4.21 31.20
N GLY A 224 0.76 5.52 31.24
CA GLY A 224 1.97 6.05 31.86
C GLY A 224 3.29 5.78 31.12
N VAL A 225 3.26 5.55 29.81
CA VAL A 225 4.49 5.46 29.01
C VAL A 225 5.02 6.89 28.80
N ASP A 226 6.27 7.16 29.23
CA ASP A 226 6.93 8.45 29.00
C ASP A 226 7.36 8.64 27.54
N TYR A 227 6.36 8.64 26.66
CA TYR A 227 6.51 8.83 25.22
C TYR A 227 7.05 10.23 24.90
N ILE A 228 6.67 11.23 25.71
CA ILE A 228 7.12 12.62 25.51
C ILE A 228 8.61 12.75 25.85
N GLY A 229 9.08 12.21 26.98
CA GLY A 229 10.49 12.21 27.33
C GLY A 229 11.36 11.46 26.33
N MET A 230 10.87 10.33 25.78
CA MET A 230 11.55 9.64 24.68
C MET A 230 11.70 10.55 23.44
N ILE A 231 10.65 11.26 23.03
CA ILE A 231 10.73 12.19 21.89
C ILE A 231 11.74 13.30 22.17
N GLU A 232 11.67 13.93 23.35
CA GLU A 232 12.55 15.02 23.75
C GLU A 232 14.03 14.62 23.68
N SER A 233 14.36 13.41 24.13
CA SER A 233 15.72 12.89 24.09
C SER A 233 16.31 12.72 22.68
N GLN A 234 15.44 12.63 21.66
CA GLN A 234 15.83 12.38 20.28
C GLN A 234 15.76 13.62 19.39
N LEU A 235 14.99 14.64 19.77
CA LEU A 235 14.85 15.86 18.99
C LEU A 235 16.16 16.67 18.99
N VAL A 236 16.55 17.15 17.81
CA VAL A 236 17.68 18.09 17.70
C VAL A 236 17.23 19.49 18.09
N GLY A 237 17.95 20.14 19.01
CA GLY A 237 17.65 21.48 19.50
C GLY A 237 16.44 21.53 20.43
N GLN A 238 15.91 22.74 20.69
CA GLN A 238 14.80 22.89 21.64
C GLN A 238 13.52 22.19 21.14
N PRO A 239 12.82 21.43 22.02
CA PRO A 239 11.51 20.88 21.71
C PRO A 239 10.49 21.98 21.42
N SER A 240 9.57 21.73 20.51
CA SER A 240 8.46 22.64 20.22
C SER A 240 7.21 21.84 19.87
N PHE A 241 6.04 22.43 20.11
CA PHE A 241 4.75 21.80 19.77
C PHE A 241 4.70 21.27 18.33
N VAL A 242 5.24 22.05 17.39
CA VAL A 242 5.34 21.65 15.97
C VAL A 242 6.19 20.39 15.82
N LYS A 243 7.34 20.28 16.50
CA LYS A 243 8.20 19.09 16.43
C LYS A 243 7.51 17.85 16.98
N TYR A 244 6.77 17.95 18.09
CA TYR A 244 6.03 16.78 18.62
C TYR A 244 4.97 16.26 17.63
N ILE A 245 4.26 17.17 16.95
CA ILE A 245 3.26 16.77 15.95
C ILE A 245 3.90 16.04 14.77
N PHE A 246 5.02 16.56 14.27
CA PHE A 246 5.67 16.03 13.07
C PHE A 246 6.62 14.87 13.35
N TYR A 247 7.03 14.63 14.59
CA TYR A 247 7.98 13.58 14.94
C TYR A 247 7.57 12.18 14.46
N PRO A 248 6.34 11.69 14.71
CA PRO A 248 5.95 10.34 14.25
C PRO A 248 5.97 10.21 12.74
N LEU A 249 5.58 11.28 12.02
CA LEU A 249 5.62 11.32 10.57
C LEU A 249 7.06 11.32 10.05
N TYR A 250 7.92 12.17 10.62
CA TYR A 250 9.33 12.25 10.26
C TYR A 250 10.02 10.89 10.45
N MET A 251 9.85 10.27 11.62
CA MET A 251 10.44 8.96 11.91
C MET A 251 9.92 7.91 10.92
N THR A 252 8.60 7.83 10.69
CA THR A 252 8.03 6.85 9.75
C THR A 252 8.58 6.99 8.32
N LEU A 253 8.81 8.22 7.85
CA LEU A 253 9.32 8.47 6.50
C LEU A 253 10.83 8.20 6.37
N THR A 254 11.60 8.44 7.43
CA THR A 254 13.07 8.39 7.37
C THR A 254 13.67 7.08 7.85
N TYR A 255 13.01 6.38 8.77
CA TYR A 255 13.58 5.23 9.46
C TYR A 255 13.92 4.06 8.52
N GLY A 256 13.11 3.83 7.47
CA GLY A 256 13.39 2.80 6.46
C GLY A 256 14.74 2.98 5.77
N TYR A 257 15.16 4.23 5.54
CA TYR A 257 16.46 4.55 4.94
C TYR A 257 17.61 4.32 5.93
N MET A 258 17.40 4.57 7.22
CA MET A 258 18.40 4.27 8.25
C MET A 258 18.63 2.75 8.35
N VAL A 259 17.56 1.96 8.25
CA VAL A 259 17.67 0.49 8.19
C VAL A 259 18.43 0.05 6.93
N LEU A 260 18.15 0.65 5.76
CA LEU A 260 18.94 0.37 4.55
C LEU A 260 20.42 0.66 4.78
N ASP A 261 20.75 1.80 5.38
CA ASP A 261 22.14 2.19 5.65
C ASP A 261 22.86 1.19 6.56
N MET A 262 22.21 0.78 7.65
CA MET A 262 22.75 -0.25 8.55
C MET A 262 23.03 -1.56 7.81
N LEU A 263 22.15 -1.99 6.90
CA LEU A 263 22.33 -3.21 6.11
C LEU A 263 23.50 -3.09 5.12
N VAL A 264 23.66 -1.93 4.47
CA VAL A 264 24.78 -1.66 3.56
C VAL A 264 26.10 -1.68 4.34
N ASN A 265 26.15 -1.01 5.49
CA ASN A 265 27.35 -0.96 6.34
C ASN A 265 27.70 -2.34 6.95
N ALA A 266 26.69 -3.19 7.18
CA ALA A 266 26.88 -4.58 7.59
C ALA A 266 27.34 -5.51 6.43
N GLY A 267 27.45 -4.99 5.21
CA GLY A 267 27.89 -5.75 4.04
C GLY A 267 26.85 -6.76 3.55
N ALA A 268 25.56 -6.51 3.76
CA ALA A 268 24.48 -7.46 3.48
C ALA A 268 24.20 -7.73 1.99
N GLU A 269 25.07 -7.29 1.07
CA GLU A 269 24.85 -7.33 -0.37
C GLU A 269 24.74 -8.77 -0.89
N GLY A 270 23.61 -9.10 -1.54
CA GLY A 270 23.43 -10.38 -2.22
C GLY A 270 23.46 -11.62 -1.33
N MET A 271 23.40 -11.47 -0.01
CA MET A 271 23.42 -12.59 0.96
C MET A 271 22.17 -13.47 0.88
N GLY A 272 21.02 -12.92 0.49
CA GLY A 272 19.73 -13.62 0.56
C GLY A 272 19.40 -14.49 -0.64
N GLY A 273 20.01 -14.24 -1.82
CA GLY A 273 19.79 -15.04 -3.02
C GLY A 273 18.32 -15.12 -3.49
N GLY A 274 17.49 -14.13 -3.13
CA GLY A 274 16.06 -14.06 -3.47
C GLY A 274 15.11 -14.46 -2.35
N ARG A 275 15.64 -14.92 -1.22
CA ARG A 275 14.87 -15.38 -0.06
C ARG A 275 13.91 -14.32 0.47
N TYR A 276 14.30 -13.06 0.54
CA TYR A 276 13.53 -12.01 1.22
C TYR A 276 12.56 -11.27 0.28
N THR A 277 12.90 -11.19 -0.99
CA THR A 277 12.12 -10.63 -2.09
C THR A 277 10.97 -11.56 -2.44
N PHE A 278 11.25 -12.86 -2.50
CA PHE A 278 10.26 -13.90 -2.75
C PHE A 278 9.81 -14.60 -1.48
N TYR A 279 10.06 -14.01 -0.30
CA TYR A 279 9.65 -14.57 1.00
C TYR A 279 8.18 -14.93 1.02
N ALA A 280 7.36 -14.12 0.37
CA ALA A 280 5.96 -14.37 0.08
C ALA A 280 5.67 -15.81 -0.40
N PHE A 281 6.46 -16.32 -1.33
CA PHE A 281 6.32 -17.67 -1.86
C PHE A 281 6.99 -18.72 -0.97
N TYR A 282 8.17 -18.41 -0.43
CA TYR A 282 8.89 -19.33 0.47
C TYR A 282 8.14 -19.60 1.77
N SER A 283 7.42 -18.62 2.30
CA SER A 283 6.58 -18.73 3.50
C SER A 283 5.43 -19.72 3.35
N LEU A 284 5.06 -20.09 2.11
CA LEU A 284 4.04 -21.09 1.84
C LEU A 284 4.58 -22.53 1.87
N ILE A 285 5.90 -22.72 1.96
CA ILE A 285 6.56 -24.02 2.00
C ILE A 285 6.71 -24.45 3.46
N PRO A 286 6.42 -25.73 3.82
CA PRO A 286 6.58 -26.21 5.19
C PRO A 286 8.03 -26.11 5.67
N GLY A 287 8.20 -25.75 6.95
CA GLY A 287 9.50 -25.62 7.62
C GLY A 287 9.72 -24.23 8.22
N PRO A 288 10.69 -24.05 9.12
CA PRO A 288 11.03 -22.75 9.68
C PRO A 288 11.62 -21.85 8.59
N GLN A 289 10.93 -20.75 8.29
CA GLN A 289 11.39 -19.73 7.35
C GLN A 289 11.83 -18.50 8.16
N VAL A 290 13.06 -18.03 7.92
CA VAL A 290 13.55 -16.77 8.49
C VAL A 290 13.06 -15.65 7.59
N ASP A 291 12.24 -14.78 8.16
CA ASP A 291 11.80 -13.57 7.48
C ASP A 291 12.89 -12.48 7.49
N PHE A 292 12.66 -11.42 6.73
CA PHE A 292 13.61 -10.31 6.63
C PHE A 292 13.82 -9.56 7.95
N GLY A 293 12.81 -9.53 8.82
CA GLY A 293 12.84 -8.86 10.10
C GLY A 293 13.75 -9.57 11.07
N VAL A 294 13.59 -10.89 11.20
CA VAL A 294 14.45 -11.78 11.98
C VAL A 294 15.88 -11.72 11.46
N PHE A 295 16.09 -11.88 10.15
CA PHE A 295 17.43 -11.77 9.55
C PHE A 295 18.10 -10.43 9.86
N LYS A 296 17.38 -9.32 9.66
CA LYS A 296 17.90 -7.97 9.94
C LYS A 296 18.23 -7.81 11.43
N ASN A 297 17.36 -8.26 12.32
CA ASN A 297 17.58 -8.14 13.76
C ASN A 297 18.80 -8.95 14.22
N GLU A 298 18.95 -10.18 13.71
CA GLU A 298 20.13 -11.03 13.94
C GLU A 298 21.41 -10.36 13.41
N LEU A 299 21.38 -9.87 12.17
CA LEU A 299 22.54 -9.24 11.53
C LEU A 299 22.98 -7.96 12.24
N LEU A 300 22.02 -7.14 12.68
CA LEU A 300 22.29 -5.85 13.32
C LEU A 300 22.46 -5.95 14.84
N GLY A 301 22.26 -7.13 15.43
CA GLY A 301 22.31 -7.33 16.89
C GLY A 301 21.24 -6.53 17.65
N ILE A 302 20.09 -6.29 17.03
CA ILE A 302 19.00 -5.48 17.59
C ILE A 302 17.89 -6.40 18.10
N ASP A 303 17.66 -6.36 19.42
CA ASP A 303 16.53 -7.05 20.06
C ASP A 303 15.30 -6.14 20.11
N PHE A 304 14.71 -5.87 18.94
CA PHE A 304 13.53 -5.02 18.83
C PHE A 304 12.33 -5.80 18.25
N TYR A 305 11.27 -5.85 19.06
CA TYR A 305 10.09 -6.70 18.87
C TYR A 305 9.12 -6.20 17.77
N ALA A 306 9.16 -4.93 17.39
CA ALA A 306 8.34 -4.41 16.29
C ALA A 306 9.19 -4.34 15.02
N GLU A 307 8.97 -5.26 14.06
CA GLU A 307 9.68 -5.33 12.76
C GLU A 307 10.12 -3.95 12.26
N LEU A 308 11.39 -3.56 12.53
CA LEU A 308 11.89 -2.25 12.10
C LEU A 308 11.70 -2.14 10.60
N THR A 309 10.97 -1.11 10.19
CA THR A 309 10.45 -0.98 8.83
C THR A 309 11.60 -0.71 7.89
N SER A 310 11.65 -1.41 6.78
CA SER A 310 12.70 -1.23 5.77
C SER A 310 12.16 -0.52 4.54
N THR A 311 13.04 -0.07 3.63
CA THR A 311 12.58 0.39 2.31
C THR A 311 12.35 -0.80 1.39
N VAL A 312 11.56 -0.62 0.32
CA VAL A 312 11.40 -1.65 -0.72
C VAL A 312 12.73 -2.06 -1.33
N VAL A 313 13.67 -1.12 -1.42
CA VAL A 313 15.01 -1.34 -1.97
C VAL A 313 15.84 -2.28 -1.11
N SER A 314 15.62 -2.31 0.20
CA SER A 314 16.42 -3.10 1.14
C SER A 314 16.31 -4.60 0.91
N ASN A 315 15.12 -5.13 0.65
CA ASN A 315 14.95 -6.56 0.34
C ASN A 315 15.68 -6.95 -0.96
N PHE A 316 15.55 -6.12 -2.00
CA PHE A 316 16.23 -6.35 -3.28
C PHE A 316 17.75 -6.25 -3.15
N TYR A 317 18.24 -5.32 -2.33
CA TYR A 317 19.67 -5.16 -2.07
C TYR A 317 20.25 -6.39 -1.37
N VAL A 318 19.58 -6.88 -0.32
CA VAL A 318 20.04 -8.05 0.41
C VAL A 318 20.01 -9.31 -0.46
N ASP A 319 19.03 -9.45 -1.36
CA ASP A 319 18.94 -10.64 -2.20
C ASP A 319 19.83 -10.62 -3.43
N PHE A 320 20.00 -9.46 -4.07
CA PHE A 320 20.52 -9.36 -5.43
C PHE A 320 21.51 -8.19 -5.61
N GLY A 321 21.84 -7.48 -4.54
CA GLY A 321 22.71 -6.32 -4.54
C GLY A 321 22.20 -5.15 -5.38
N LEU A 322 23.11 -4.25 -5.72
CA LEU A 322 22.77 -3.02 -6.46
C LEU A 322 22.11 -3.29 -7.82
N VAL A 323 22.54 -4.34 -8.52
CA VAL A 323 22.01 -4.70 -9.84
C VAL A 323 20.54 -5.10 -9.74
N GLY A 324 20.18 -5.93 -8.75
CA GLY A 324 18.80 -6.34 -8.53
C GLY A 324 17.91 -5.17 -8.13
N VAL A 325 18.40 -4.27 -7.27
CA VAL A 325 17.70 -3.02 -6.93
C VAL A 325 17.34 -2.24 -8.19
N CYS A 326 18.34 -1.96 -9.05
CA CYS A 326 18.12 -1.23 -10.29
C CYS A 326 17.09 -1.90 -11.20
N LEU A 327 17.23 -3.22 -11.40
CA LEU A 327 16.35 -3.99 -12.28
C LEU A 327 14.91 -3.99 -11.77
N CYS A 328 14.71 -4.23 -10.47
CA CYS A 328 13.38 -4.30 -9.88
C CYS A 328 12.68 -2.94 -9.90
N VAL A 329 13.38 -1.87 -9.54
CA VAL A 329 12.83 -0.50 -9.59
C VAL A 329 12.49 -0.08 -11.03
N PHE A 330 13.32 -0.46 -12.00
CA PHE A 330 13.07 -0.25 -13.42
C PHE A 330 11.81 -0.99 -13.91
N ILE A 331 11.65 -2.29 -13.56
CA ILE A 331 10.48 -3.08 -13.93
C ILE A 331 9.21 -2.52 -13.29
N MET A 332 9.25 -2.14 -12.01
CA MET A 332 8.11 -1.55 -11.32
C MET A 332 7.65 -0.25 -12.00
N ALA A 333 8.59 0.59 -12.43
CA ALA A 333 8.29 1.80 -13.19
C ALA A 333 7.57 1.49 -14.51
N ILE A 334 8.02 0.48 -15.25
CA ILE A 334 7.38 0.03 -16.50
C ILE A 334 5.95 -0.43 -16.23
N VAL A 335 5.75 -1.29 -15.23
CA VAL A 335 4.42 -1.84 -14.89
C VAL A 335 3.47 -0.70 -14.49
N LEU A 336 3.90 0.18 -13.60
CA LEU A 336 3.08 1.32 -13.17
C LEU A 336 2.77 2.29 -14.33
N GLY A 337 3.75 2.58 -15.19
CA GLY A 337 3.59 3.42 -16.38
C GLY A 337 2.65 2.82 -17.43
N ALA A 338 2.71 1.50 -17.63
CA ALA A 338 1.84 0.76 -18.52
C ALA A 338 0.39 0.75 -18.00
N VAL A 339 0.18 0.40 -16.72
CA VAL A 339 -1.15 0.40 -16.11
C VAL A 339 -1.74 1.80 -16.05
N PHE A 340 -0.95 2.84 -15.71
CA PHE A 340 -1.39 4.23 -15.80
C PHE A 340 -1.89 4.60 -17.19
N SER A 341 -1.13 4.23 -18.22
CA SER A 341 -1.45 4.50 -19.61
C SER A 341 -2.76 3.84 -20.05
N VAL A 342 -2.99 2.59 -19.63
CA VAL A 342 -4.22 1.85 -19.91
C VAL A 342 -5.39 2.42 -19.13
N ALA A 343 -5.24 2.64 -17.83
CA ALA A 343 -6.29 3.15 -16.95
C ALA A 343 -6.74 4.57 -17.31
N ARG A 344 -5.83 5.41 -17.84
CA ARG A 344 -6.18 6.74 -18.37
C ARG A 344 -7.11 6.68 -19.58
N LYS A 345 -7.01 5.61 -20.39
CA LYS A 345 -7.87 5.39 -21.56
C LYS A 345 -9.14 4.64 -21.19
N ASN A 346 -9.05 3.73 -20.24
CA ASN A 346 -10.11 2.82 -19.86
C ASN A 346 -10.22 2.78 -18.32
N ASN A 347 -11.26 3.44 -17.80
CA ASN A 347 -11.52 3.55 -16.36
C ASN A 347 -11.73 2.19 -15.66
N LYS A 348 -11.94 1.10 -16.39
CA LYS A 348 -11.98 -0.27 -15.87
C LYS A 348 -10.75 -0.57 -15.01
N TYR A 349 -9.57 -0.11 -15.43
CA TYR A 349 -8.30 -0.40 -14.76
C TYR A 349 -7.91 0.66 -13.70
N ALA A 350 -8.80 1.61 -13.39
CA ALA A 350 -8.51 2.66 -12.42
C ALA A 350 -8.26 2.11 -11.00
N VAL A 351 -8.94 1.03 -10.62
CA VAL A 351 -8.73 0.39 -9.31
C VAL A 351 -7.39 -0.34 -9.24
N LEU A 352 -7.00 -1.04 -10.31
CA LEU A 352 -5.68 -1.67 -10.43
C LEU A 352 -4.56 -0.62 -10.35
N TYR A 353 -4.75 0.52 -11.01
CA TYR A 353 -3.82 1.64 -10.89
C TYR A 353 -3.76 2.20 -9.47
N ALA A 354 -4.89 2.35 -8.78
CA ALA A 354 -4.93 2.84 -7.40
C ALA A 354 -4.15 1.94 -6.43
N VAL A 355 -4.21 0.62 -6.63
CA VAL A 355 -3.48 -0.37 -5.83
C VAL A 355 -1.97 -0.26 -6.07
N LEU A 356 -1.54 -0.27 -7.34
CA LEU A 356 -0.12 -0.11 -7.67
C LEU A 356 0.42 1.24 -7.19
N TYR A 357 -0.39 2.30 -7.31
CA TYR A 357 -0.05 3.63 -6.80
C TYR A 357 0.15 3.62 -5.29
N LEU A 358 -0.74 2.97 -4.53
CA LEU A 358 -0.57 2.84 -3.07
C LEU A 358 0.74 2.13 -2.74
N HIS A 359 1.02 0.99 -3.39
CA HIS A 359 2.24 0.24 -3.13
C HIS A 359 3.49 1.08 -3.45
N THR A 360 3.48 1.90 -4.51
CA THR A 360 4.56 2.87 -4.79
C THR A 360 4.63 4.00 -3.76
N LEU A 361 3.48 4.46 -3.25
CA LEU A 361 3.42 5.54 -2.27
C LEU A 361 4.09 5.14 -0.94
N ILE A 362 4.05 3.86 -0.58
CA ILE A 362 4.66 3.32 0.62
C ILE A 362 6.05 2.72 0.36
N PHE A 363 6.76 3.04 -0.73
CA PHE A 363 8.09 2.45 -0.99
C PHE A 363 9.14 2.73 0.08
N PHE A 364 9.00 3.83 0.82
CA PHE A 364 9.81 4.13 2.01
C PHE A 364 9.54 3.18 3.19
N TYR A 365 8.46 2.39 3.14
CA TYR A 365 7.94 1.58 4.25
C TYR A 365 7.52 0.19 3.78
N VAL A 366 8.19 -0.83 4.29
CA VAL A 366 7.83 -2.23 4.02
C VAL A 366 7.72 -3.04 5.29
N TYR A 367 6.62 -3.79 5.34
CA TYR A 367 6.33 -4.82 6.32
C TYR A 367 6.37 -6.19 5.64
N ILE A 368 6.78 -7.25 6.33
CA ILE A 368 7.13 -8.54 5.70
C ILE A 368 5.93 -9.19 4.98
N TYR A 369 4.75 -9.09 5.59
CA TYR A 369 3.51 -9.60 5.00
C TYR A 369 3.02 -8.77 3.80
N VAL A 370 3.55 -7.56 3.60
CA VAL A 370 3.10 -6.65 2.53
C VAL A 370 3.47 -7.18 1.15
N TYR A 371 4.55 -7.93 0.96
CA TYR A 371 4.91 -8.41 -0.39
C TYR A 371 3.97 -9.49 -0.93
N LEU A 372 3.66 -10.52 -0.12
CA LEU A 372 2.70 -11.55 -0.53
C LEU A 372 1.32 -10.95 -0.71
N PHE A 373 0.89 -10.15 0.26
CA PHE A 373 -0.39 -9.47 0.24
C PHE A 373 -0.50 -8.48 -0.93
N ALA A 374 0.58 -7.79 -1.31
CA ALA A 374 0.64 -6.90 -2.47
C ALA A 374 0.51 -7.64 -3.80
N ILE A 375 1.19 -8.79 -3.96
CA ILE A 375 1.06 -9.61 -5.17
C ILE A 375 -0.37 -10.14 -5.29
N ILE A 376 -0.90 -10.70 -4.19
CA ILE A 376 -2.28 -11.20 -4.11
C ILE A 376 -3.28 -10.08 -4.41
N HIS A 377 -3.10 -8.89 -3.81
CA HIS A 377 -3.86 -7.69 -4.14
C HIS A 377 -3.89 -7.45 -5.64
N VAL A 378 -2.72 -7.22 -6.25
CA VAL A 378 -2.61 -6.88 -7.67
C VAL A 378 -3.29 -7.93 -8.54
N LEU A 379 -3.08 -9.23 -8.28
CA LEU A 379 -3.70 -10.32 -9.02
C LEU A 379 -5.24 -10.34 -8.88
N ILE A 380 -5.78 -10.13 -7.68
CA ILE A 380 -7.22 -10.10 -7.44
C ILE A 380 -7.86 -8.90 -8.14
N TYR A 381 -7.26 -7.71 -8.06
CA TYR A 381 -7.80 -6.54 -8.76
C TYR A 381 -7.69 -6.69 -10.27
N LEU A 382 -6.64 -7.34 -10.77
CA LEU A 382 -6.49 -7.68 -12.18
C LEU A 382 -7.61 -8.63 -12.62
N PHE A 383 -7.83 -9.73 -11.88
CA PHE A 383 -8.91 -10.69 -12.08
C PHE A 383 -10.27 -9.98 -12.07
N TYR A 384 -10.52 -9.14 -11.07
CA TYR A 384 -11.76 -8.39 -10.95
C TYR A 384 -12.02 -7.47 -12.15
N CYS A 385 -10.98 -6.75 -12.59
CA CYS A 385 -11.06 -5.95 -13.80
C CYS A 385 -11.44 -6.85 -14.97
N PHE A 386 -10.68 -7.90 -15.28
CA PHE A 386 -10.91 -8.72 -16.48
C PHE A 386 -12.28 -9.40 -16.51
N PHE A 387 -12.67 -10.06 -15.42
CA PHE A 387 -13.85 -10.93 -15.39
C PHE A 387 -15.16 -10.21 -15.09
N PHE A 388 -15.15 -9.23 -14.18
CA PHE A 388 -16.39 -8.59 -13.73
C PHE A 388 -16.68 -7.25 -14.39
N LEU A 389 -15.66 -6.52 -14.85
CA LEU A 389 -15.87 -5.19 -15.45
C LEU A 389 -15.93 -5.24 -16.98
N GLY A 390 -16.97 -4.63 -17.52
CA GLY A 390 -17.18 -4.36 -18.94
C GLY A 390 -16.99 -2.89 -19.27
N VAL A 391 -16.84 -2.61 -20.56
CA VAL A 391 -16.77 -1.24 -21.09
C VAL A 391 -17.76 -1.14 -22.23
N GLU A 392 -18.64 -0.16 -22.13
CA GLU A 392 -19.51 0.26 -23.22
C GLU A 392 -18.89 1.51 -23.83
N ARG A 393 -18.55 1.42 -25.12
CA ARG A 393 -18.01 2.56 -25.86
C ARG A 393 -19.18 3.39 -26.34
N ASP A 394 -19.36 4.56 -25.74
CA ASP A 394 -20.22 5.59 -26.33
C ASP A 394 -19.54 6.03 -27.64
N VAL A 395 -19.94 5.45 -28.77
CA VAL A 395 -19.55 5.96 -30.09
C VAL A 395 -20.25 7.29 -30.24
N CYS A 396 -19.56 8.38 -29.85
CA CYS A 396 -19.92 9.71 -30.32
C CYS A 396 -19.74 9.69 -31.83
N VAL A 397 -20.79 9.30 -32.55
CA VAL A 397 -20.92 9.59 -33.98
C VAL A 397 -20.86 11.11 -34.05
N SER A 398 -19.69 11.62 -34.42
CA SER A 398 -19.58 12.98 -34.92
C SER A 398 -20.47 13.03 -36.16
N ARG A 399 -21.74 13.38 -35.97
CA ARG A 399 -22.54 13.94 -37.05
C ARG A 399 -21.80 15.20 -37.44
N LYS A 400 -20.90 15.07 -38.41
CA LYS A 400 -20.62 16.17 -39.33
C LYS A 400 -21.99 16.56 -39.87
N VAL A 401 -22.58 17.57 -39.27
CA VAL A 401 -23.62 18.35 -39.93
C VAL A 401 -22.89 18.99 -41.08
N SER A 402 -22.90 18.33 -42.24
CA SER A 402 -22.71 18.98 -43.53
C SER A 402 -23.92 19.90 -43.70
N GLY A 403 -23.81 21.09 -43.15
CA GLY A 403 -24.77 22.17 -43.30
C GLY A 403 -24.14 23.24 -44.18
N CYS A 404 -24.60 23.26 -45.43
CA CYS A 404 -24.59 24.31 -46.44
C CYS A 404 -23.26 24.96 -46.83
#